data_AF-A0A957LVS4-F1
#
_entry.id   AF-A0A957LVS4-F1
#
_cell.length_a   1.000
_cell.length_b   1.000
_cell.length_c   1.000
_cell.angle_alpha   90.00
_cell.angle_beta   90.00
_cell.angle_gamma   90.00
#
_symmetry.space_group_name_H-M   'P 1'
#
loop_
_entity.id
_entity.type
_entity.pdbx_description
1 polymer ?
#
loop_
_entity_poly.entity_id
_entity_poly.type
_entity_poly.pdbx_seq_one_letter_code
_entity_poly.pdbx_strand_id
1 'polypeptide(L)'
;FVPAGPFPMGSTISGDEMPIHVVTLDAFWIQETEVSNAQYGRCVAAGVCTAPNNHTWQDAAFADYPVTHVDWHEAAAYAAWVGGRLPTEAEWEKAARGDDERMFPWPGEVTDDEHLNFNTQATVAVGSFVAGASPYGLLDMAGNVEEWVLDWYSPTYYAESPDENPQGPETGLFRVV
;
A
#
# COMPACT_ATOMS: atom_id res chain seq x y z
N PHE A 1 6.12 12.14 -0.95
CA PHE A 1 6.15 12.58 -2.36
C PHE A 1 7.03 11.62 -3.12
N VAL A 2 6.53 11.03 -4.19
CA VAL A 2 7.29 10.14 -5.06
C VAL A 2 7.51 10.88 -6.39
N PRO A 3 8.76 11.06 -6.85
CA PRO A 3 9.04 11.78 -8.08
C PRO A 3 8.61 10.98 -9.32
N ALA A 4 8.26 11.72 -10.38
CA ALA A 4 8.02 11.13 -11.69
C ALA A 4 9.27 10.41 -12.20
N GLY A 5 9.07 9.40 -13.04
CA GLY A 5 10.16 8.73 -13.74
C GLY A 5 9.98 7.22 -13.87
N PRO A 6 10.86 6.57 -14.63
CA PRO A 6 10.85 5.13 -14.83
C PRO A 6 11.28 4.38 -13.56
N PHE A 7 10.73 3.20 -13.35
CA PHE A 7 11.24 2.21 -12.42
C PHE A 7 11.01 0.78 -12.96
N PRO A 8 11.85 -0.19 -12.59
CA PRO A 8 11.62 -1.60 -12.90
C PRO A 8 10.57 -2.18 -11.94
N MET A 9 9.42 -2.57 -12.50
CA MET A 9 8.31 -3.19 -11.77
C MET A 9 8.38 -4.71 -11.88
N GLY A 10 8.16 -5.41 -10.77
CA GLY A 10 8.10 -6.86 -10.66
C GLY A 10 9.36 -7.55 -10.18
N SER A 11 9.40 -8.88 -10.32
CA SER A 11 10.49 -9.71 -9.82
C SER A 11 10.70 -10.95 -10.67
N THR A 12 11.70 -11.77 -10.30
CA THR A 12 11.92 -13.10 -10.88
C THR A 12 11.56 -14.24 -9.92
N ILE A 13 10.85 -13.94 -8.83
CA ILE A 13 10.60 -14.89 -7.73
C ILE A 13 9.29 -15.67 -7.96
N SER A 14 8.24 -14.97 -8.40
CA SER A 14 6.91 -15.54 -8.63
C SER A 14 6.48 -15.35 -10.09
N GLY A 15 5.61 -16.25 -10.57
CA GLY A 15 5.09 -16.18 -11.94
C GLY A 15 4.20 -14.96 -12.18
N ASP A 16 3.44 -14.54 -11.17
CA ASP A 16 2.51 -13.41 -11.27
C ASP A 16 3.23 -12.05 -11.09
N GLU A 17 4.50 -12.06 -10.68
CA GLU A 17 5.37 -10.88 -10.57
C GLU A 17 6.28 -10.72 -11.80
N MET A 18 6.15 -11.62 -12.79
CA MET A 18 6.94 -11.66 -14.01
C MET A 18 6.16 -11.19 -15.24
N PRO A 19 6.85 -10.63 -16.26
CA PRO A 19 8.27 -10.27 -16.26
C PRO A 19 8.54 -8.96 -15.51
N ILE A 20 9.81 -8.76 -15.13
CA ILE A 20 10.28 -7.39 -14.83
C ILE A 20 10.10 -6.54 -16.09
N HIS A 21 9.41 -5.42 -15.95
CA HIS A 21 9.15 -4.48 -17.03
C HIS A 21 9.32 -3.04 -16.52
N VAL A 22 9.69 -2.11 -17.40
CA VAL A 22 9.92 -0.72 -17.01
C VAL A 22 8.61 0.05 -17.11
N VAL A 23 8.21 0.68 -16.00
CA VAL A 23 7.04 1.55 -15.93
C VAL A 23 7.48 2.98 -15.62
N THR A 24 7.00 3.94 -16.40
CA THR A 24 7.10 5.37 -16.12
C THR A 24 5.85 5.83 -15.39
N LEU A 25 6.06 6.44 -14.22
CA LEU A 25 4.98 7.06 -13.45
C LEU A 25 5.13 8.59 -13.44
N ASP A 26 4.00 9.28 -13.45
CA ASP A 26 3.94 10.68 -13.06
C ASP A 26 4.31 10.86 -11.57
N ALA A 27 4.57 12.10 -11.15
CA ALA A 27 4.82 12.38 -9.74
C ALA A 27 3.52 12.33 -8.94
N PHE A 28 3.55 11.71 -7.77
CA PHE A 28 2.36 11.55 -6.94
C PHE A 28 2.65 11.73 -5.45
N TRP A 29 1.57 11.89 -4.69
CA TRP A 29 1.57 11.82 -3.24
C TRP A 29 0.86 10.55 -2.82
N ILE A 30 1.41 9.92 -1.80
CA ILE A 30 0.90 8.73 -1.13
C ILE A 30 1.10 8.97 0.37
N GLN A 31 0.24 8.38 1.19
CA GLN A 31 0.32 8.56 2.65
C GLN A 31 1.63 7.96 3.18
N GLU A 32 2.19 8.59 4.21
CA GLU A 32 3.47 8.17 4.81
C GLU A 32 3.35 6.84 5.55
N THR A 33 2.15 6.52 6.03
CA THR A 33 1.79 5.30 6.76
C THR A 33 0.42 4.82 6.29
N GLU A 34 0.00 3.64 6.76
CA GLU A 34 -1.38 3.19 6.58
C GLU A 34 -2.37 4.12 7.30
N VAL A 35 -3.64 4.04 6.90
CA VAL A 35 -4.71 4.81 7.52
C VAL A 35 -4.95 4.33 8.94
N SER A 36 -4.82 5.22 9.93
CA SER A 36 -5.07 4.84 11.33
C SER A 36 -6.57 4.78 11.68
N ASN A 37 -6.92 4.05 12.74
CA ASN A 37 -8.27 4.00 13.29
C ASN A 37 -8.83 5.39 13.60
N ALA A 38 -8.02 6.28 14.18
CA ALA A 38 -8.45 7.65 14.47
C ALA A 38 -8.68 8.48 13.21
N GLN A 39 -7.92 8.24 12.14
CA GLN A 39 -8.12 8.90 10.86
C GLN A 39 -9.42 8.43 10.19
N TYR A 40 -9.59 7.11 10.06
CA TYR A 40 -10.79 6.50 9.50
C TYR A 40 -12.05 6.84 10.32
N GLY A 41 -11.93 6.87 11.65
CA GLY A 41 -13.01 7.25 12.57
C GLY A 41 -13.55 8.66 12.33
N ARG A 42 -12.74 9.61 11.82
CA ARG A 42 -13.23 10.93 11.39
C ARG A 42 -14.15 10.84 10.17
N CYS A 43 -13.86 9.96 9.23
CA CYS A 43 -14.72 9.70 8.07
C CYS A 43 -16.06 9.08 8.48
N VAL A 44 -16.02 8.14 9.44
CA VAL A 44 -17.23 7.53 10.01
C VAL A 44 -18.06 8.58 10.75
N ALA A 45 -17.43 9.43 11.57
CA ALA A 45 -18.11 10.51 12.29
C ALA A 45 -18.72 11.55 11.34
N ALA A 46 -18.14 11.75 10.16
CA ALA A 46 -18.69 12.59 9.10
C ALA A 46 -19.88 11.94 8.35
N GLY A 47 -20.18 10.67 8.62
CA GLY A 47 -21.25 9.91 7.96
C GLY A 47 -20.92 9.48 6.53
N VAL A 48 -19.64 9.47 6.15
CA VAL A 48 -19.19 9.13 4.79
C VAL A 48 -18.71 7.68 4.72
N CYS A 49 -17.92 7.23 5.71
CA CYS A 49 -17.41 5.86 5.75
C CYS A 49 -18.28 4.95 6.61
N THR A 50 -18.38 3.68 6.21
CA THR A 50 -18.96 2.61 7.04
C THR A 50 -18.02 2.31 8.21
N ALA A 51 -18.57 2.08 9.40
CA ALA A 51 -17.78 1.63 10.54
C ALA A 51 -17.09 0.30 10.23
N PRO A 52 -15.77 0.17 10.45
CA PRO A 52 -15.05 -1.06 10.14
C PRO A 52 -15.53 -2.19 11.06
N ASN A 53 -15.49 -3.42 10.54
CA ASN A 53 -15.95 -4.59 11.27
C ASN A 53 -14.88 -5.13 12.24
N ASN A 54 -14.42 -4.28 13.15
CA ASN A 54 -13.53 -4.64 14.24
C ASN A 54 -13.98 -3.98 15.55
N HIS A 55 -13.51 -4.47 16.70
CA HIS A 55 -13.92 -3.95 18.01
C HIS A 55 -12.99 -2.87 18.57
N THR A 56 -11.84 -2.63 17.94
CA THR A 56 -10.78 -1.77 18.47
C THR A 56 -10.76 -0.37 17.86
N TRP A 57 -11.43 -0.13 16.73
CA TRP A 57 -11.32 1.15 16.01
C TRP A 57 -11.83 2.38 16.77
N GLN A 58 -12.70 2.20 17.77
CA GLN A 58 -13.15 3.28 18.66
C GLN A 58 -12.36 3.36 19.97
N ASP A 59 -11.51 2.37 20.26
CA ASP A 59 -10.70 2.36 21.46
C ASP A 59 -9.54 3.34 21.30
N ALA A 60 -9.46 4.31 22.21
CA ALA A 60 -8.41 5.32 22.20
C ALA A 60 -7.00 4.73 22.32
N ALA A 61 -6.84 3.54 22.91
CA ALA A 61 -5.56 2.85 22.95
C ALA A 61 -5.07 2.37 21.57
N PHE A 62 -5.99 2.23 20.61
CA PHE A 62 -5.72 1.77 19.24
C PHE A 62 -5.88 2.89 18.20
N ALA A 63 -5.94 4.15 18.63
CA ALA A 63 -6.13 5.32 17.77
C ALA A 63 -5.10 5.42 16.62
N ASP A 64 -3.84 5.07 16.92
CA ASP A 64 -2.73 5.12 15.97
C ASP A 64 -2.41 3.76 15.33
N TYR A 65 -3.26 2.75 15.52
CA TYR A 65 -3.14 1.46 14.83
C TYR A 65 -3.82 1.54 13.47
N PRO A 66 -3.37 0.76 12.47
CA PRO A 66 -4.01 0.75 11.15
C PRO A 66 -5.47 0.32 11.29
N VAL A 67 -6.35 0.94 10.51
CA VAL A 67 -7.71 0.46 10.35
C VAL A 67 -7.68 -0.88 9.63
N THR A 68 -8.40 -1.86 10.17
CA THR A 68 -8.49 -3.21 9.58
C THR A 68 -9.95 -3.59 9.39
N HIS A 69 -10.19 -4.69 8.66
CA HIS A 69 -11.54 -5.18 8.36
C HIS A 69 -12.36 -4.16 7.58
N VAL A 70 -11.70 -3.50 6.61
CA VAL A 70 -12.33 -2.65 5.59
C VAL A 70 -12.21 -3.34 4.24
N ASP A 71 -13.28 -3.30 3.46
CA ASP A 71 -13.22 -3.77 2.07
C ASP A 71 -12.65 -2.71 1.13
N TRP A 72 -12.41 -3.10 -0.12
CA TRP A 72 -11.87 -2.19 -1.14
C TRP A 72 -12.74 -0.96 -1.39
N HIS A 73 -14.08 -1.10 -1.35
CA HIS A 73 -15.00 0.02 -1.56
C HIS A 73 -14.97 1.00 -0.39
N GLU A 74 -14.85 0.51 0.83
CA GLU A 74 -14.69 1.31 2.04
C GLU A 74 -13.36 2.06 2.05
N ALA A 75 -12.26 1.39 1.67
CA ALA A 75 -10.95 2.02 1.50
C ALA A 75 -10.99 3.12 0.41
N ALA A 76 -11.62 2.84 -0.74
CA ALA A 76 -11.77 3.82 -1.81
C ALA A 76 -12.65 5.02 -1.40
N ALA A 77 -13.71 4.78 -0.63
CA ALA A 77 -14.58 5.83 -0.10
C ALA A 77 -13.82 6.75 0.88
N TYR A 78 -13.00 6.17 1.77
CA TYR A 78 -12.13 6.94 2.65
C TYR A 78 -11.13 7.79 1.86
N ALA A 79 -10.44 7.18 0.89
CA ALA A 79 -9.46 7.87 0.06
C ALA A 79 -10.08 9.07 -0.67
N ALA A 80 -11.27 8.88 -1.27
CA ALA A 80 -12.02 9.96 -1.90
C ALA A 80 -12.44 11.06 -0.91
N TRP A 81 -12.85 10.68 0.31
CA TRP A 81 -13.26 11.64 1.35
C TRP A 81 -12.12 12.56 1.79
N VAL A 82 -10.89 12.04 1.89
CA VAL A 82 -9.70 12.87 2.19
C VAL A 82 -9.17 13.64 0.96
N GLY A 83 -9.87 13.58 -0.17
CA GLY A 83 -9.49 14.26 -1.41
C GLY A 83 -8.38 13.55 -2.20
N GLY A 84 -8.13 12.28 -1.91
CA GLY A 84 -7.18 11.42 -2.61
C GLY A 84 -7.86 10.29 -3.38
N ARG A 85 -7.11 9.21 -3.60
CA ARG A 85 -7.55 7.94 -4.19
C ARG A 85 -6.65 6.81 -3.67
N LEU A 86 -7.04 5.56 -3.91
CA LEU A 86 -6.10 4.44 -3.75
C LEU A 86 -4.92 4.60 -4.73
N PRO A 87 -3.70 4.21 -4.35
CA PRO A 87 -2.57 4.15 -5.29
C PRO A 87 -2.83 3.05 -6.34
N THR A 88 -2.19 3.13 -7.50
CA THR A 88 -2.09 1.94 -8.36
C THR A 88 -1.09 0.95 -7.78
N GLU A 89 -1.13 -0.31 -8.21
CA GLU A 89 -0.12 -1.32 -7.85
C GLU A 89 1.29 -0.82 -8.21
N ALA A 90 1.44 -0.23 -9.39
CA ALA A 90 2.72 0.34 -9.83
C ALA A 90 3.18 1.51 -8.96
N GLU A 91 2.26 2.40 -8.55
CA GLU A 91 2.58 3.49 -7.63
C GLU A 91 2.98 2.96 -6.26
N TRP A 92 2.28 1.95 -5.75
CA TRP A 92 2.58 1.33 -4.47
C TRP A 92 3.95 0.66 -4.50
N GLU A 93 4.26 -0.15 -5.52
CA GLU A 93 5.55 -0.83 -5.65
C GLU A 93 6.69 0.19 -5.79
N LYS A 94 6.54 1.22 -6.65
CA LYS A 94 7.56 2.28 -6.74
C LYS A 94 7.74 2.96 -5.40
N ALA A 95 6.65 3.33 -4.71
CA ALA A 95 6.73 4.01 -3.42
C ALA A 95 7.46 3.15 -2.37
N ALA A 96 7.25 1.83 -2.37
CA ALA A 96 7.92 0.90 -1.48
C ALA A 96 9.41 0.71 -1.85
N ARG A 97 9.69 0.38 -3.11
CA ARG A 97 10.98 -0.14 -3.56
C ARG A 97 11.94 0.93 -4.07
N GLY A 98 11.44 1.99 -4.69
CA GLY A 98 12.28 2.92 -5.46
C GLY A 98 12.57 2.42 -6.87
N ASP A 99 13.74 2.79 -7.42
CA ASP A 99 14.11 2.59 -8.82
C ASP A 99 15.38 1.73 -9.02
N ASP A 100 15.82 1.03 -7.97
CA ASP A 100 17.09 0.28 -7.93
C ASP A 100 16.93 -1.24 -7.72
N GLU A 101 15.73 -1.80 -7.95
CA GLU A 101 15.43 -3.24 -7.89
C GLU A 101 15.70 -3.90 -6.51
N ARG A 102 15.73 -3.13 -5.43
CA ARG A 102 15.92 -3.68 -4.07
C ARG A 102 14.80 -4.65 -3.67
N MET A 103 15.15 -5.65 -2.88
CA MET A 103 14.20 -6.67 -2.40
C MET A 103 13.18 -6.09 -1.41
N PHE A 104 13.66 -5.29 -0.46
CA PHE A 104 12.86 -4.71 0.62
C PHE A 104 12.86 -3.17 0.53
N PRO A 105 11.89 -2.47 1.15
CA PRO A 105 11.85 -1.00 1.12
C PRO A 105 13.13 -0.32 1.64
N TRP A 106 13.72 -0.86 2.70
CA TRP A 106 14.93 -0.34 3.33
C TRP A 106 16.22 -0.85 2.65
N PRO A 107 17.38 -0.23 2.90
CA PRO A 107 18.64 -0.71 2.34
C PRO A 107 19.11 -2.04 2.95
N GLY A 108 19.57 -2.95 2.08
CA GLY A 108 20.13 -4.24 2.48
C GLY A 108 19.08 -5.35 2.55
N GLU A 109 19.48 -6.50 3.11
CA GLU A 109 18.70 -7.75 3.07
C GLU A 109 18.28 -8.23 4.47
N VAL A 110 18.52 -7.42 5.50
CA VAL A 110 18.19 -7.80 6.88
C VAL A 110 16.70 -7.59 7.10
N THR A 111 16.00 -8.65 7.49
CA THR A 111 14.61 -8.63 7.94
C THR A 111 14.60 -9.02 9.41
N ASP A 112 14.19 -8.09 10.28
CA ASP A 112 14.08 -8.30 11.72
C ASP A 112 12.94 -7.45 12.30
N ASP A 113 12.72 -7.60 13.61
CA ASP A 113 11.64 -6.92 14.32
C ASP A 113 11.87 -5.39 14.46
N GLU A 114 12.94 -4.82 13.88
CA GLU A 114 13.15 -3.36 13.79
C GLU A 114 12.63 -2.77 12.47
N HIS A 115 12.47 -3.59 11.43
CA HIS A 115 12.11 -3.14 10.08
C HIS A 115 10.64 -3.37 9.72
N LEU A 116 10.01 -4.40 10.26
CA LEU A 116 8.61 -4.71 9.95
C LEU A 116 7.91 -5.57 11.01
N ASN A 117 6.57 -5.52 11.02
CA ASN A 117 5.73 -6.46 11.75
C ASN A 117 5.27 -7.61 10.84
N PHE A 118 5.91 -8.78 10.90
CA PHE A 118 5.57 -9.92 10.03
C PHE A 118 5.28 -11.25 10.74
N ASN A 119 5.65 -11.38 12.01
CA ASN A 119 5.55 -12.63 12.78
C ASN A 119 4.52 -12.60 13.91
N THR A 120 3.59 -11.64 13.88
CA THR A 120 2.60 -11.49 14.94
C THR A 120 1.18 -11.63 14.37
N GLN A 121 0.22 -12.03 15.22
CA GLN A 121 -1.20 -12.06 14.85
C GLN A 121 -1.90 -10.72 15.10
N ALA A 122 -1.15 -9.66 15.39
CA ALA A 122 -1.69 -8.37 15.78
C ALA A 122 -0.98 -7.23 15.05
N THR A 123 -1.73 -6.20 14.69
CA THR A 123 -1.16 -4.96 14.14
C THR A 123 -0.41 -4.22 15.23
N VAL A 124 0.56 -3.39 14.84
CA VAL A 124 1.18 -2.39 15.72
C VAL A 124 0.76 -0.98 15.30
N ALA A 125 1.09 0.03 16.11
CA ALA A 125 0.84 1.41 15.74
C ALA A 125 1.58 1.77 14.43
N VAL A 126 0.94 2.52 13.55
CA VAL A 126 1.54 2.96 12.29
C VAL A 126 2.77 3.83 12.56
N GLY A 127 3.76 3.73 11.69
CA GLY A 127 5.06 4.38 11.80
C GLY A 127 5.98 3.84 12.89
N SER A 128 5.72 2.63 13.42
CA SER A 128 6.56 2.05 14.48
C SER A 128 7.95 1.64 14.01
N PHE A 129 8.10 1.27 12.72
CA PHE A 129 9.35 0.73 12.18
C PHE A 129 10.08 1.74 11.29
N VAL A 130 10.67 2.76 11.92
CA VAL A 130 11.41 3.81 11.20
C VAL A 130 12.60 3.25 10.40
N ALA A 131 13.21 2.14 10.86
CA ALA A 131 14.29 1.48 10.11
C ALA A 131 13.79 0.81 8.82
N GLY A 132 12.49 0.47 8.75
CA GLY A 132 11.83 -0.10 7.58
C GLY A 132 11.42 0.91 6.50
N ALA A 133 11.84 2.18 6.63
CA ALA A 133 11.45 3.21 5.69
C ALA A 133 11.89 2.91 4.25
N SER A 134 10.96 3.10 3.32
CA SER A 134 11.21 3.11 1.87
C SER A 134 12.20 4.23 1.46
N PRO A 135 12.77 4.21 0.24
CA PRO A 135 13.66 5.29 -0.20
C PRO A 135 12.97 6.66 -0.32
N TYR A 136 11.63 6.69 -0.31
CA TYR A 136 10.83 7.92 -0.33
C TYR A 136 10.26 8.30 1.05
N GLY A 137 10.63 7.57 2.11
CA GLY A 137 10.29 7.88 3.50
C GLY A 137 8.93 7.34 3.97
N LEU A 138 8.22 6.56 3.14
CA LEU A 138 7.05 5.81 3.60
C LEU A 138 7.47 4.70 4.57
N LEU A 139 6.64 4.47 5.57
CA LEU A 139 6.81 3.45 6.60
C LEU A 139 5.80 2.32 6.39
N ASP A 140 6.09 1.16 6.98
CA ASP A 140 5.18 0.00 7.04
C ASP A 140 4.74 -0.58 5.68
N MET A 141 5.40 -0.19 4.58
CA MET A 141 5.20 -0.76 3.23
C MET A 141 5.48 -2.27 3.14
N ALA A 142 6.03 -2.88 4.20
CA ALA A 142 6.14 -4.32 4.33
C ALA A 142 5.63 -4.73 5.72
N GLY A 143 4.72 -5.72 5.76
CA GLY A 143 4.14 -6.24 6.99
C GLY A 143 2.97 -5.38 7.52
N ASN A 144 2.66 -5.57 8.80
CA ASN A 144 1.56 -4.96 9.54
C ASN A 144 0.15 -5.28 9.01
N VAL A 145 -0.23 -4.78 7.83
CA VAL A 145 -1.50 -5.06 7.15
C VAL A 145 -1.28 -5.16 5.63
N GLU A 146 -2.13 -5.92 4.95
CA GLU A 146 -2.24 -5.85 3.48
C GLU A 146 -2.92 -4.53 3.08
N GLU A 147 -2.48 -3.94 1.96
CA GLU A 147 -2.88 -2.58 1.56
C GLU A 147 -3.61 -2.57 0.21
N TRP A 148 -4.90 -2.24 0.22
CA TRP A 148 -5.68 -2.15 -1.02
C TRP A 148 -5.12 -1.12 -2.00
N VAL A 149 -4.87 -1.56 -3.24
CA VAL A 149 -4.55 -0.69 -4.37
C VAL A 149 -5.72 -0.61 -5.36
N LEU A 150 -5.64 0.30 -6.35
CA LEU A 150 -6.69 0.57 -7.31
C LEU A 150 -6.98 -0.65 -8.21
N ASP A 151 -5.95 -1.41 -8.55
CA ASP A 151 -5.91 -2.32 -9.67
C ASP A 151 -6.81 -3.55 -9.46
N TRP A 152 -7.39 -4.02 -10.57
CA TRP A 152 -7.91 -5.38 -10.62
C TRP A 152 -6.73 -6.35 -10.74
N TYR A 153 -6.77 -7.48 -10.06
CA TYR A 153 -5.74 -8.50 -10.18
C TYR A 153 -5.88 -9.30 -11.48
N SER A 154 -4.76 -9.52 -12.15
CA SER A 154 -4.61 -10.50 -13.23
C SER A 154 -3.20 -11.07 -13.24
N PRO A 155 -3.02 -12.40 -13.25
CA PRO A 155 -1.70 -13.04 -13.21
C PRO A 155 -0.86 -12.82 -14.48
N THR A 156 -1.46 -12.29 -15.55
CA THR A 156 -0.76 -12.02 -16.82
C THR A 156 -0.55 -10.55 -17.09
N TYR A 157 -0.98 -9.65 -16.20
CA TYR A 157 -1.01 -8.21 -16.48
C TYR A 157 0.39 -7.65 -16.76
N TYR A 158 1.42 -8.11 -16.06
CA TYR A 158 2.80 -7.62 -16.25
C TYR A 158 3.33 -7.87 -17.67
N ALA A 159 2.86 -8.91 -18.36
CA ALA A 159 3.25 -9.19 -19.75
C ALA A 159 2.55 -8.28 -20.78
N GLU A 160 1.47 -7.60 -20.38
CA GLU A 160 0.61 -6.77 -21.22
C GLU A 160 0.51 -5.31 -20.72
N SER A 161 1.22 -5.00 -19.63
CA SER A 161 1.18 -3.71 -18.93
C SER A 161 1.67 -2.59 -19.85
N PRO A 162 0.96 -1.45 -19.93
CA PRO A 162 1.46 -0.28 -20.64
C PRO A 162 2.63 0.36 -19.88
N ASP A 163 3.57 0.93 -20.62
CA ASP A 163 4.77 1.55 -20.05
C ASP A 163 4.47 2.81 -19.21
N GLU A 164 3.33 3.49 -19.41
CA GLU A 164 3.04 4.79 -18.80
C GLU A 164 1.81 4.71 -17.89
N ASN A 165 1.98 4.98 -16.60
CA ASN A 165 0.90 5.03 -15.58
C ASN A 165 -0.11 3.87 -15.66
N PRO A 166 0.32 2.59 -15.57
CA PRO A 166 -0.58 1.45 -15.58
C PRO A 166 -1.56 1.48 -14.39
N GLN A 167 -2.79 1.00 -14.63
CA GLN A 167 -3.89 1.00 -13.66
C GLN A 167 -4.56 -0.39 -13.55
N GLY A 168 -3.85 -1.43 -13.98
CA GLY A 168 -4.37 -2.78 -14.04
C GLY A 168 -5.29 -3.01 -15.25
N PRO A 169 -5.82 -4.24 -15.40
CA PRO A 169 -6.84 -4.56 -16.38
C PRO A 169 -8.15 -3.84 -16.07
N GLU A 170 -8.96 -3.57 -17.10
CA GLU A 170 -10.23 -2.84 -16.95
C GLU A 170 -11.26 -3.56 -16.06
N THR A 171 -11.17 -4.90 -15.97
CA THR A 171 -12.10 -5.75 -15.21
C THR A 171 -11.36 -6.90 -14.54
N GLY A 172 -11.87 -7.36 -13.40
CA GLY A 172 -11.36 -8.54 -12.71
C GLY A 172 -12.36 -9.11 -11.71
N LEU A 173 -11.98 -10.21 -11.08
CA LEU A 173 -12.75 -10.83 -9.98
C LEU A 173 -12.23 -10.41 -8.60
N PHE A 174 -10.95 -10.03 -8.51
CA PHE A 174 -10.25 -9.68 -7.28
C PHE A 174 -9.49 -8.38 -7.46
N ARG A 175 -9.36 -7.60 -6.40
CA ARG A 175 -8.48 -6.43 -6.34
C ARG A 175 -7.11 -6.83 -5.84
N VAL A 176 -6.07 -6.14 -6.28
CA VAL A 176 -4.71 -6.30 -5.74
C VAL A 176 -4.65 -5.73 -4.32
N VAL A 177 -3.85 -6.36 -3.46
CA VAL A 177 -3.61 -6.02 -2.05
C VAL A 177 -2.16 -6.34 -1.68
#